data_AF-A0A948V0Z6-F1
#
_entry.id   AF-A0A948V0Z6-F1
#
_cell.length_a   1.000
_cell.length_b   1.000
_cell.length_c   1.000
_cell.angle_alpha   90.00
_cell.angle_beta   90.00
_cell.angle_gamma   90.00
#
_symmetry.space_group_name_H-M   'P 1'
#
loop_
_entity.id
_entity.type
_entity.pdbx_description
1 polymer ?
#
loop_
_entity_poly.entity_id
_entity_poly.type
_entity_poly.pdbx_seq_one_letter_code
_entity_poly.pdbx_strand_id
1 'polypeptide(L)'
;MRDFLTFRKMITPLVIQILFWVGIVTSVFSGIFLIVTADGGVFVLQGIFLLLLGPLIVRIYCEVLIIFFRINENLVEIKNNTNRGVE
;
A
#
# COMPACT_ATOMS: atom_id res chain seq x y z
N MET A 1 -7.36 23.39 -10.36
CA MET A 1 -8.30 22.28 -10.66
C MET A 1 -8.03 21.56 -11.99
N ARG A 2 -7.34 22.16 -12.98
CA ARG A 2 -6.96 21.45 -14.23
C ARG A 2 -5.85 20.40 -14.07
N ASP A 3 -4.99 20.51 -13.04
CA ASP A 3 -3.87 19.58 -12.85
C ASP A 3 -4.27 18.13 -12.49
N PHE A 4 -5.44 17.94 -11.88
CA PHE A 4 -5.95 16.60 -11.55
C PHE A 4 -6.38 15.80 -12.79
N LEU A 5 -6.72 16.48 -13.89
CA LEU A 5 -7.12 15.86 -15.16
C LEU A 5 -5.95 15.73 -16.15
N THR A 6 -4.82 16.40 -15.91
CA THR A 6 -3.65 16.31 -16.81
C THR A 6 -2.77 15.09 -16.56
N PHE A 7 -3.12 14.17 -15.64
CA PHE A 7 -2.30 12.99 -15.29
C PHE A 7 -0.83 13.33 -14.93
N ARG A 8 -0.53 14.60 -14.64
CA ARG A 8 0.83 15.11 -14.42
C ARG A 8 1.35 14.73 -13.03
N LYS A 9 0.44 14.57 -12.08
CA LYS A 9 0.72 14.06 -10.73
C LYS A 9 0.26 12.61 -10.67
N MET A 10 1.13 11.69 -10.27
CA MET A 10 0.72 10.30 -10.09
C MET A 10 -0.31 10.24 -8.94
N ILE A 11 -1.56 9.94 -9.27
CA ILE A 11 -2.62 9.68 -8.28
C ILE A 11 -2.41 8.29 -7.66
N THR A 12 -1.73 7.40 -8.37
CA THR A 12 -1.44 6.01 -8.00
C THR A 12 -0.83 5.83 -6.59
N PRO A 13 0.22 6.57 -6.17
CA PRO A 13 0.76 6.43 -4.82
C PRO A 13 -0.27 6.74 -3.72
N LEU A 14 -1.15 7.72 -3.94
CA LEU A 14 -2.20 8.09 -2.99
C LEU A 14 -3.30 7.01 -2.92
N VAL A 15 -3.68 6.44 -4.07
CA VAL A 15 -4.64 5.31 -4.12
C VAL A 15 -4.10 4.08 -3.40
N ILE A 16 -2.81 3.75 -3.57
CA ILE A 16 -2.17 2.63 -2.85
C ILE A 16 -2.20 2.87 -1.34
N GLN A 17 -2.00 4.10 -0.88
CA GLN A 17 -2.06 4.43 0.54
C GLN A 17 -3.47 4.23 1.14
N ILE A 18 -4.53 4.54 0.38
CA ILE A 18 -5.92 4.26 0.80
C ILE A 18 -6.16 2.74 0.83
N LEU A 19 -5.72 2.01 -0.21
CA LEU A 19 -5.84 0.56 -0.27
C LEU A 19 -5.09 -0.15 0.86
N PHE A 20 -3.94 0.36 1.29
CA PHE A 20 -3.19 -0.16 2.43
C PHE A 20 -4.03 -0.12 3.72
N TRP A 21 -4.68 1.02 3.98
CA TRP A 21 -5.46 1.18 5.20
C TRP A 21 -6.70 0.27 5.18
N VAL A 22 -7.36 0.16 4.02
CA VAL A 22 -8.44 -0.81 3.80
C VAL A 22 -7.95 -2.24 3.99
N GLY A 23 -6.77 -2.59 3.46
CA GLY A 23 -6.15 -3.91 3.58
C GLY A 23 -5.83 -4.30 5.03
N ILE A 24 -5.35 -3.35 5.85
CA ILE A 24 -5.17 -3.58 7.29
C ILE A 24 -6.52 -3.85 7.95
N VAL A 25 -7.52 -3.01 7.67
CA VAL A 25 -8.86 -3.17 8.26
C VAL A 25 -9.43 -4.53 7.89
N THR A 26 -9.37 -4.94 6.62
CA THR A 26 -9.88 -6.26 6.21
C THR A 26 -9.08 -7.40 6.80
N SER A 27 -7.75 -7.32 6.92
CA SER A 27 -6.94 -8.34 7.59
C SER A 27 -7.30 -8.50 9.07
N VAL A 28 -7.48 -7.39 9.79
CA VAL A 28 -7.88 -7.42 11.21
C VAL A 28 -9.28 -7.99 11.37
N PHE A 29 -10.25 -7.53 10.57
CA PHE A 29 -11.62 -8.07 10.59
C PHE A 29 -11.68 -9.55 10.23
N SER A 30 -10.94 -9.98 9.21
CA SER A 30 -10.88 -11.39 8.78
C SER A 30 -10.25 -12.27 9.85
N GLY A 31 -9.18 -11.80 10.50
CA GLY A 31 -8.53 -12.53 11.60
C GLY A 31 -9.44 -12.69 12.82
N ILE A 32 -10.14 -11.62 13.22
CA ILE A 32 -11.11 -11.67 14.32
C ILE A 32 -12.29 -12.58 13.96
N PHE A 33 -12.82 -12.47 12.74
CA PHE A 33 -13.92 -13.31 12.27
C PHE A 33 -13.57 -14.79 12.34
N LEU A 34 -12.38 -15.17 11.84
CA LEU A 34 -11.87 -16.55 11.90
C LEU A 34 -11.77 -17.08 13.33
N ILE A 35 -11.36 -16.25 14.30
CA ILE A 35 -11.26 -16.65 15.71
C ILE A 35 -12.65 -16.86 16.32
N VAL A 36 -13.62 -15.99 15.99
CA VAL A 36 -14.98 -16.04 16.56
C VAL A 36 -15.80 -17.20 16.00
N THR A 37 -15.59 -17.55 14.72
CA THR A 37 -16.33 -18.65 14.06
C THR A 37 -15.63 -20.01 14.13
N ALA A 38 -14.46 -20.09 14.76
CA ALA A 38 -13.68 -21.32 14.82
C ALA A 38 -14.21 -22.28 15.89
N ASP A 39 -14.75 -23.43 15.46
CA ASP A 39 -15.13 -24.54 16.35
C ASP A 39 -13.94 -25.45 16.76
N GLY A 40 -12.69 -25.05 16.46
CA GLY A 40 -11.50 -25.86 16.75
C GLY A 40 -10.20 -25.09 16.87
N GLY A 41 -9.28 -25.58 17.72
CA GLY A 41 -8.03 -24.89 18.09
C GLY A 41 -7.06 -24.61 16.93
N VAL A 42 -7.11 -25.40 15.85
CA VAL A 42 -6.26 -25.19 14.66
C VAL A 42 -6.63 -23.90 13.92
N PHE A 43 -7.93 -23.60 13.81
CA PHE A 43 -8.40 -22.39 13.14
C PHE A 43 -8.14 -21.13 13.98
N VAL A 44 -8.17 -21.24 15.31
CA VAL A 44 -7.77 -20.15 16.22
C VAL A 44 -6.28 -19.82 16.05
N LEU A 45 -5.41 -20.84 15.99
CA LEU A 45 -3.98 -20.65 15.77
C LEU A 45 -3.70 -19.98 14.42
N GLN A 46 -4.42 -20.42 13.37
CA GLN A 46 -4.33 -19.83 12.04
C GLN A 46 -4.84 -18.37 12.00
N GLY A 47 -5.93 -18.06 12.71
CA GLY A 47 -6.46 -16.71 12.84
C GLY A 47 -5.48 -15.75 13.53
N ILE A 48 -4.79 -16.20 14.59
CA ILE A 48 -3.74 -15.42 15.26
C ILE A 48 -2.56 -15.17 14.33
N PHE A 49 -2.12 -16.19 13.60
CA PHE A 49 -1.05 -16.05 12.60
C PHE A 49 -1.43 -15.05 11.50
N LEU A 50 -2.68 -15.10 11.01
CA LEU A 50 -3.20 -14.18 10.01
C LEU A 50 -3.30 -12.74 10.55
N LEU A 51 -3.72 -12.57 11.80
CA LEU A 51 -3.84 -11.25 12.44
C LEU A 51 -2.46 -10.58 12.62
N LEU A 52 -1.42 -11.36 12.85
CA LEU A 52 -0.05 -10.87 13.05
C LEU A 52 0.74 -10.73 11.73
N LEU A 53 0.73 -11.76 10.88
CA LEU A 53 1.45 -11.73 9.60
C LEU A 53 0.70 -11.01 8.48
N GLY A 54 -0.63 -11.00 8.48
CA GLY A 54 -1.44 -10.37 7.44
C GLY A 54 -1.12 -8.89 7.25
N PRO A 55 -1.20 -8.05 8.30
CA PRO A 55 -0.84 -6.64 8.22
C PRO A 55 0.63 -6.42 7.85
N LEU A 56 1.52 -7.31 8.29
CA LEU A 56 2.95 -7.22 8.03
C LEU A 56 3.26 -7.45 6.54
N ILE A 57 2.66 -8.47 5.93
CA ILE A 57 2.78 -8.74 4.49
C ILE A 57 2.16 -7.61 3.68
N VAL A 58 0.95 -7.16 4.03
CA VAL A 58 0.27 -6.04 3.36
C VAL A 58 1.13 -4.78 3.40
N ARG A 59 1.79 -4.50 4.53
CA ARG A 59 2.72 -3.36 4.66
C ARG A 59 3.91 -3.48 3.72
N ILE A 60 4.60 -4.62 3.70
CA ILE A 60 5.76 -4.83 2.83
C ILE A 60 5.38 -4.66 1.37
N TYR A 61 4.28 -5.28 0.93
CA TYR A 61 3.81 -5.15 -0.45
C TYR A 61 3.45 -3.71 -0.81
N CYS A 62 2.70 -3.01 0.03
CA CYS A 62 2.32 -1.61 -0.23
C CYS A 62 3.55 -0.68 -0.25
N GLU A 63 4.52 -0.89 0.64
CA GLU A 63 5.73 -0.06 0.72
C GLU A 63 6.58 -0.22 -0.54
N VAL A 64 6.76 -1.45 -1.03
CA VAL A 64 7.47 -1.73 -2.29
C VAL A 64 6.74 -1.10 -3.48
N LEU A 65 5.40 -1.23 -3.56
CA LEU A 65 4.61 -0.62 -4.65
C LEU A 65 4.75 0.91 -4.66
N ILE A 66 4.63 1.57 -3.51
CA ILE A 66 4.78 3.03 -3.40
C ILE A 66 6.21 3.46 -3.77
N ILE A 67 7.23 2.72 -3.31
CA ILE A 67 8.63 3.01 -3.62
C ILE A 67 8.88 3.00 -5.13
N PHE A 68 8.34 2.04 -5.88
CA PHE A 68 8.47 2.00 -7.34
C PHE A 68 7.94 3.27 -8.00
N PHE A 69 6.78 3.76 -7.57
CA PHE A 69 6.21 5.01 -8.09
C PHE A 69 7.04 6.24 -7.68
N ARG A 70 7.51 6.30 -6.43
CA ARG A 70 8.37 7.40 -5.95
C ARG A 70 9.70 7.49 -6.70
N ILE A 71 10.30 6.36 -7.05
CA ILE A 71 11.52 6.33 -7.87
C ILE A 71 11.27 7.00 -9.22
N ASN A 72 10.13 6.72 -9.86
CA ASN A 72 9.78 7.31 -11.15
C ASN A 72 9.61 8.85 -11.05
N GLU A 73 8.91 9.33 -10.01
CA GLU A 73 8.77 10.77 -9.76
C GLU A 73 10.13 11.46 -9.54
N ASN A 74 11.01 10.85 -8.73
CA ASN A 74 12.36 11.38 -8.51
C ASN A 74 13.19 11.44 -9.80
N LEU A 75 13.06 10.45 -10.69
CA LEU A 75 13.74 10.47 -12.01
C LEU A 75 13.24 11.61 -12.90
N VAL A 76 11.93 11.84 -12.93
CA VAL A 76 11.31 12.95 -13.67
C VAL A 76 11.77 14.29 -13.12
N GLU A 77 11.91 14.41 -11.80
CA GLU A 77 12.43 15.60 -11.13
C GLU A 77 13.90 15.87 -11.50
N ILE A 78 14.75 14.84 -11.48
CA ILE A 78 16.17 14.97 -11.88
C ILE A 78 16.27 15.44 -13.34
N LYS A 79 15.50 14.84 -14.25
CA LYS A 79 15.45 15.25 -15.67
C LYS A 79 15.10 16.74 -15.82
N ASN A 80 14.11 17.22 -15.08
CA ASN A 80 13.69 18.62 -15.15
C ASN A 80 14.75 19.58 -14.59
N ASN A 81 15.45 19.20 -13.52
CA ASN A 81 16.53 20.00 -12.95
C ASN A 81 17.76 20.06 -13.85
N THR A 82 18.15 18.94 -14.48
CA THR A 82 19.25 18.93 -15.46
C THR A 82 18.95 19.80 -16.67
N ASN A 83 17.72 19.78 -17.20
CA ASN A 83 17.37 20.55 -18.40
C ASN A 83 17.41 22.08 -18.18
N ARG A 84 17.19 22.56 -16.94
CA ARG A 84 17.29 23.99 -16.58
C ARG A 84 18.72 24.49 -16.39
N GLY A 85 19.71 23.59 -16.27
CA GLY A 85 21.12 23.96 -16.17
C GLY A 85 21.81 24.12 -17.52
N VAL A 86 21.09 23.91 -18.63
CA VAL A 86 21.59 24.01 -20.01
C VAL A 86 20.99 25.21 -20.76
N GLU A 87 20.10 25.97 -20.13
CA GLU A 87 19.52 27.25 -20.61
C GLU A 87 20.10 28.43 -19.82
#